data_AF-A0A956FPS4-F1
#
_entry.id   AF-A0A956FPS4-F1
#
_cell.length_a   1.000
_cell.length_b   1.000
_cell.length_c   1.000
_cell.angle_alpha   90.00
_cell.angle_beta   90.00
_cell.angle_gamma   90.00
#
_symmetry.space_group_name_H-M   'P 1'
#
loop_
_entity.id
_entity.type
_entity.pdbx_description
1 polymer ?
#
loop_
_entity_poly.entity_id
_entity_poly.type
_entity_poly.pdbx_seq_one_letter_code
_entity_poly.pdbx_strand_id
1 'polypeptide(L)'
;MYEPLVLATAIVLGMTLLRLLRRPGGTPALFALIVAGELAMAIAGMGHEAQPWGIAAICLCALTVVVPWFLEGAAKRLFGRGQMGLAVRLTGLRAMLMPGSGLARHQEILRGISVLEREGVDAALDHFRGLLQETDDRHEEAVIHEQIVSMLFYAQRWHEGIAHYEGQFPIGFAAMRPSLALGLLRAYGEEGKLESAAGLLRVLENGPMAVDPAGADLLGQARLTFLAYAGQPGYVDLAIGHHKLLGMSPASGALYRGIAFARAGDVERAISELERVGALAGPNDERVVAASKTTLGRVREAAVEVGPELRRYANAVGERLRSFLNTERAPRRRGTMAATYGLAALMIAGYAAAVLSDGGGLGLVTLGGFTVGLWEAGSWGRLFTAPFVHGDLISLLLDLYSIWLAGHIVERLQGSGRMLVISVAGAAAGLWAAALIEPAPMTLLAGGPAMAVAAVVGALWTLVPLRSPAISARARRSLMMTLLLLLGAQLLACLPAMVGLEVAPISLAAAAGVATLLATVLPGGARWLNRVFAALALALVGAGAFGASHVLGEDVEAYLVA
;
A
#
# COMPACT_ATOMS: atom_id res chain seq x y z
N MET A 1 14.77 -12.30 -26.18
CA MET A 1 14.09 -11.09 -25.63
C MET A 1 12.58 -11.05 -25.90
N TYR A 2 12.09 -11.49 -27.06
CA TYR A 2 10.66 -11.43 -27.39
C TYR A 2 9.77 -12.25 -26.44
N GLU A 3 10.07 -13.53 -26.23
CA GLU A 3 9.23 -14.42 -25.41
C GLU A 3 9.06 -13.94 -23.95
N PRO A 4 10.11 -13.51 -23.22
CA PRO A 4 9.93 -12.93 -21.88
C PRO A 4 9.04 -11.69 -21.87
N LEU A 5 9.12 -10.82 -22.88
CA LEU A 5 8.29 -9.62 -22.94
C LEU A 5 6.82 -9.95 -23.17
N VAL A 6 6.51 -10.89 -24.06
CA VAL A 6 5.13 -11.35 -24.30
C VAL A 6 4.54 -11.99 -23.05
N LEU A 7 5.34 -12.79 -22.34
CA LEU A 7 4.96 -13.41 -21.07
C LEU A 7 4.70 -12.38 -19.97
N ALA A 8 5.59 -11.40 -19.81
CA ALA A 8 5.38 -10.29 -18.89
C ALA A 8 4.08 -9.54 -19.20
N THR A 9 3.84 -9.25 -20.47
CA THR A 9 2.61 -8.63 -20.96
C THR A 9 1.39 -9.46 -20.61
N ALA A 10 1.40 -10.77 -20.86
CA ALA A 10 0.30 -11.67 -20.48
C ALA A 10 0.03 -11.66 -18.97
N ILE A 11 1.08 -11.67 -18.14
CA ILE A 11 0.95 -11.59 -16.68
C ILE A 11 0.31 -10.26 -16.25
N VAL A 12 0.79 -9.13 -16.78
CA VAL A 12 0.25 -7.79 -16.47
C VAL A 12 -1.22 -7.67 -16.89
N LEU A 13 -1.57 -8.16 -18.08
CA LEU A 13 -2.94 -8.17 -18.59
C LEU A 13 -3.85 -9.07 -17.77
N GLY A 14 -3.41 -10.29 -17.44
CA GLY A 14 -4.15 -11.22 -16.58
C GLY A 14 -4.43 -10.64 -15.19
N MET A 15 -3.43 -10.03 -14.56
CA MET A 15 -3.62 -9.33 -13.27
C MET A 15 -4.59 -8.15 -13.38
N THR A 16 -4.51 -7.38 -14.46
CA THR A 16 -5.39 -6.24 -14.70
C THR A 16 -6.83 -6.70 -14.91
N LEU A 17 -7.05 -7.73 -15.72
CA LEU A 17 -8.35 -8.34 -15.95
C LEU A 17 -8.94 -8.88 -14.65
N LEU A 18 -8.17 -9.62 -13.85
CA LEU A 18 -8.63 -10.13 -12.56
C LEU A 18 -9.04 -9.00 -11.60
N ARG A 19 -8.29 -7.90 -11.56
CA ARG A 19 -8.65 -6.72 -10.76
C ARG A 19 -9.94 -6.07 -11.23
N LEU A 20 -10.12 -5.97 -12.55
CA LEU A 20 -11.35 -5.44 -13.15
C LEU A 20 -12.55 -6.31 -12.75
N LEU A 21 -12.47 -7.62 -12.95
CA LEU A 21 -13.54 -8.57 -12.63
C LEU A 21 -13.90 -8.64 -11.14
N ARG A 22 -12.93 -8.37 -10.24
CA ARG A 22 -13.16 -8.35 -8.78
C ARG A 22 -13.71 -7.03 -8.26
N ARG A 23 -13.82 -5.99 -9.08
CA ARG A 23 -14.22 -4.66 -8.61
C ARG A 23 -15.72 -4.63 -8.28
N PRO A 24 -16.11 -4.35 -7.01
CA PRO A 24 -17.51 -4.17 -6.65
C PRO A 24 -18.05 -2.88 -7.29
N GLY A 25 -19.22 -2.94 -7.94
CA GLY A 25 -19.84 -1.78 -8.60
C GLY A 25 -20.00 -1.88 -10.13
N GLY A 26 -19.84 -3.08 -10.70
CA GLY A 26 -19.93 -3.30 -12.14
C GLY A 26 -18.57 -3.06 -12.79
N THR A 27 -18.06 -4.08 -13.47
CA THR A 27 -16.85 -3.88 -14.28
C THR A 27 -17.28 -3.12 -15.54
N PRO A 28 -16.57 -2.07 -15.96
CA PRO A 28 -16.76 -1.51 -17.29
C PRO A 28 -16.48 -2.61 -18.33
N ALA A 29 -17.55 -3.25 -18.80
CA ALA A 29 -17.48 -4.50 -19.56
C ALA A 29 -16.61 -4.32 -20.81
N LEU A 30 -16.71 -3.17 -21.47
CA LEU A 30 -15.92 -2.84 -22.65
C LEU A 30 -14.41 -2.84 -22.37
N PHE A 31 -13.96 -2.17 -21.30
CA PHE A 31 -12.53 -2.13 -20.98
C PHE A 31 -12.00 -3.50 -20.58
N ALA A 32 -12.78 -4.27 -19.82
CA ALA A 32 -12.42 -5.64 -19.48
C ALA A 32 -12.32 -6.55 -20.71
N LEU A 33 -13.21 -6.39 -21.69
CA LEU A 33 -13.15 -7.11 -22.96
C LEU A 33 -11.91 -6.75 -23.77
N ILE A 34 -11.52 -5.47 -23.81
CA ILE A 34 -10.29 -5.01 -24.46
C ILE A 34 -9.07 -5.69 -23.81
N VAL A 35 -8.95 -5.63 -22.48
CA VAL A 35 -7.83 -6.26 -21.76
C VAL A 35 -7.82 -7.78 -21.94
N ALA A 36 -8.99 -8.42 -21.98
CA ALA A 36 -9.10 -9.85 -22.25
C ALA A 36 -8.67 -10.20 -23.69
N GLY A 37 -9.03 -9.37 -24.68
CA GLY A 37 -8.58 -9.52 -26.06
C GLY A 37 -7.06 -9.35 -26.20
N GLU A 38 -6.49 -8.34 -25.54
CA GLU A 38 -5.04 -8.14 -25.45
C GLU A 38 -4.35 -9.36 -24.80
N LEU A 39 -4.93 -9.93 -23.75
CA LEU A 39 -4.39 -11.13 -23.09
C LEU A 39 -4.41 -12.33 -24.03
N ALA A 40 -5.50 -12.53 -24.78
CA ALA A 40 -5.60 -13.60 -25.76
C ALA A 40 -4.55 -13.45 -26.88
N MET A 41 -4.32 -12.22 -27.36
CA MET A 41 -3.25 -11.92 -28.32
C MET A 41 -1.86 -12.21 -27.74
N ALA A 42 -1.61 -11.86 -26.47
CA ALA A 42 -0.35 -12.16 -25.80
C ALA A 42 -0.11 -13.67 -25.70
N ILE A 43 -1.13 -14.45 -25.31
CA ILE A 43 -1.05 -15.91 -25.25
C ILE A 43 -0.81 -16.51 -26.64
N ALA A 44 -1.54 -16.05 -27.66
CA ALA A 44 -1.33 -16.49 -29.04
C ALA A 44 0.10 -16.18 -29.51
N GLY A 45 0.62 -15.01 -29.16
CA GLY A 45 1.97 -14.56 -29.50
C GLY A 45 3.12 -15.36 -28.87
N MET A 46 2.85 -16.26 -27.93
CA MET A 46 3.87 -17.17 -27.37
C MET A 46 4.27 -18.29 -28.33
N GLY A 47 3.49 -18.56 -29.38
CA GLY A 47 3.88 -19.50 -30.44
C GLY A 47 4.87 -18.87 -31.42
N HIS A 48 5.85 -19.65 -31.91
CA HIS A 48 6.91 -19.15 -32.82
C HIS A 48 6.39 -18.49 -34.10
N GLU A 49 5.24 -18.93 -34.64
CA GLU A 49 4.64 -18.35 -35.86
C GLU A 49 3.81 -17.09 -35.60
N ALA A 50 3.56 -16.75 -34.34
CA ALA A 50 2.64 -15.69 -33.93
C ALA A 50 3.33 -14.41 -33.44
N GLN A 51 4.60 -14.20 -33.83
CA GLN A 51 5.39 -13.02 -33.45
C GLN A 51 4.66 -11.66 -33.60
N PRO A 52 3.93 -11.36 -34.70
CA PRO A 52 3.23 -10.07 -34.83
C PRO A 52 2.15 -9.87 -33.76
N TRP A 53 1.48 -10.94 -33.31
CA TRP A 53 0.45 -10.87 -32.29
C TRP A 53 1.02 -10.50 -30.93
N GLY A 54 2.18 -11.05 -30.55
CA GLY A 54 2.81 -10.68 -29.29
C GLY A 54 3.39 -9.26 -29.31
N ILE A 55 3.96 -8.80 -30.44
CA ILE A 55 4.38 -7.39 -30.58
C ILE A 55 3.18 -6.45 -30.43
N ALA A 56 2.07 -6.75 -31.11
CA ALA A 56 0.83 -5.98 -30.98
C ALA A 56 0.33 -5.96 -29.53
N ALA A 57 0.30 -7.11 -28.86
CA ALA A 57 -0.12 -7.21 -27.47
C ALA A 57 0.79 -6.41 -26.52
N ILE A 58 2.11 -6.42 -26.72
CA ILE A 58 3.07 -5.62 -25.94
C ILE A 58 2.77 -4.12 -26.10
N CYS A 59 2.63 -3.64 -27.34
CA CYS A 59 2.35 -2.24 -27.64
C CYS A 59 1.01 -1.78 -27.07
N LEU A 60 -0.04 -2.60 -27.22
CA LEU A 60 -1.37 -2.31 -26.68
C LEU A 60 -1.35 -2.27 -25.15
N CYS A 61 -0.77 -3.28 -24.50
CA CYS A 61 -0.63 -3.32 -23.04
C CYS A 61 0.13 -2.08 -22.51
N ALA A 62 1.21 -1.66 -23.18
CA ALA A 62 1.93 -0.46 -22.81
C ALA A 62 1.01 0.78 -22.87
N LEU A 63 0.20 0.90 -23.92
CA LEU A 63 -0.69 2.04 -24.16
C LEU A 63 -1.93 2.05 -23.25
N THR A 64 -2.57 0.91 -23.00
CA THR A 64 -3.88 0.80 -22.33
C THR A 64 -3.77 0.46 -20.83
N VAL A 65 -2.62 -0.06 -20.38
CA VAL A 65 -2.40 -0.43 -18.97
C VAL A 65 -1.26 0.37 -18.35
N VAL A 66 -0.06 0.33 -18.94
CA VAL A 66 1.15 0.89 -18.32
C VAL A 66 1.11 2.43 -18.32
N VAL A 67 0.87 3.07 -19.47
CA VAL A 67 0.79 4.53 -19.57
C VAL A 67 -0.31 5.11 -18.65
N PRO A 68 -1.56 4.58 -18.64
CA PRO A 68 -2.59 5.02 -17.71
C PRO A 68 -2.22 4.93 -16.23
N TRP A 69 -1.44 3.93 -15.84
CA TRP A 69 -0.93 3.81 -14.47
C TRP A 69 0.03 4.95 -14.11
N PHE A 70 0.93 5.33 -15.02
CA PHE A 70 1.79 6.51 -14.84
C PHE A 70 1.00 7.81 -14.83
N LEU A 71 0.02 7.96 -15.72
CA LEU A 71 -0.86 9.14 -15.77
C LEU A 71 -1.64 9.33 -14.48
N GLU A 72 -2.17 8.25 -13.89
CA GLU A 72 -2.82 8.29 -12.57
C GLU A 72 -1.87 8.78 -11.48
N GLY A 73 -0.65 8.24 -11.44
CA GLY A 73 0.37 8.65 -10.47
C GLY A 73 0.74 10.13 -10.61
N ALA A 74 0.92 10.60 -11.85
CA ALA A 74 1.21 12.00 -12.14
C ALA A 74 0.03 12.91 -11.77
N ALA A 75 -1.20 12.54 -12.13
CA ALA A 75 -2.40 13.31 -11.79
C ALA A 75 -2.57 13.47 -10.28
N LYS A 76 -2.37 12.40 -9.48
CA LYS A 76 -2.41 12.46 -8.01
C LYS A 76 -1.35 13.40 -7.42
N ARG A 77 -0.13 13.39 -7.97
CA ARG A 77 0.95 14.30 -7.54
C ARG A 77 0.64 15.75 -7.87
N LEU A 78 0.08 16.02 -9.06
CA LEU A 78 -0.31 17.37 -9.46
C LEU A 78 -1.50 17.90 -8.64
N PHE A 79 -2.48 17.04 -8.37
CA PHE A 79 -3.59 17.35 -7.47
C PHE A 79 -3.09 17.73 -6.08
N GLY A 80 -2.16 16.94 -5.50
CA GLY A 80 -1.55 17.24 -4.21
C GLY A 80 -0.69 18.52 -4.19
N ARG A 81 -0.33 19.07 -5.35
CA ARG A 81 0.38 20.34 -5.51
C ARG A 81 -0.54 21.53 -5.81
N GLY A 82 -1.86 21.32 -5.82
CA GLY A 82 -2.84 22.35 -6.17
C GLY A 82 -2.91 22.68 -7.67
N GLN A 83 -2.30 21.88 -8.55
CA GLN A 83 -2.33 22.10 -10.00
C GLN A 83 -3.52 21.38 -10.66
N MET A 84 -4.74 21.73 -10.25
CA MET A 84 -5.97 20.99 -10.61
C MET A 84 -6.22 20.93 -12.11
N GLY A 85 -5.99 22.03 -12.84
CA GLY A 85 -6.18 22.06 -14.29
C GLY A 85 -5.33 21.03 -15.05
N LEU A 86 -4.08 20.81 -14.62
CA LEU A 86 -3.22 19.78 -15.22
C LEU A 86 -3.62 18.37 -14.77
N ALA A 87 -4.03 18.19 -13.51
CA ALA A 87 -4.53 16.92 -13.02
C ALA A 87 -5.79 16.45 -13.79
N VAL A 88 -6.71 17.38 -14.10
CA VAL A 88 -7.89 17.13 -14.94
C VAL A 88 -7.47 16.71 -16.35
N ARG A 89 -6.51 17.41 -16.96
CA ARG A 89 -6.01 17.08 -18.32
C ARG A 89 -5.37 15.69 -18.37
N LEU A 90 -4.51 15.34 -17.40
CA LEU A 90 -3.91 14.00 -17.34
C LEU A 90 -4.95 12.90 -17.11
N THR A 91 -5.98 13.18 -16.29
CA THR A 91 -7.09 12.24 -16.08
C THR A 91 -7.93 12.07 -17.34
N GLY A 92 -8.15 13.14 -18.10
CA GLY A 92 -8.80 13.07 -19.42
C GLY A 92 -8.00 12.25 -20.43
N LEU A 93 -6.68 12.46 -20.52
CA LEU A 93 -5.80 11.65 -21.36
C LEU A 93 -5.86 10.17 -20.96
N ARG A 94 -5.85 9.89 -19.66
CA ARG A 94 -6.02 8.53 -19.13
C ARG A 94 -7.37 7.92 -19.53
N ALA A 95 -8.46 8.69 -19.45
CA ALA A 95 -9.78 8.22 -19.83
C ALA A 95 -9.85 7.86 -21.32
N MET A 96 -9.16 8.62 -22.19
CA MET A 96 -9.05 8.34 -23.62
C MET A 96 -8.35 7.01 -23.91
N LEU A 97 -7.31 6.67 -23.14
CA LEU A 97 -6.55 5.42 -23.28
C LEU A 97 -7.28 4.20 -22.69
N MET A 98 -8.33 4.41 -21.91
CA MET A 98 -9.10 3.36 -21.24
C MET A 98 -10.58 3.49 -21.60
N PRO A 99 -10.98 3.28 -22.86
CA PRO A 99 -12.36 3.48 -23.30
C PRO A 99 -13.31 2.56 -22.53
N GLY A 100 -14.45 3.13 -22.14
CA GLY A 100 -15.47 2.43 -21.35
C GLY A 100 -15.14 2.26 -19.87
N SER A 101 -13.94 2.63 -19.38
CA SER A 101 -13.52 2.42 -17.98
C SER A 101 -14.31 3.19 -16.90
N GLY A 102 -15.27 4.03 -17.29
CA GLY A 102 -15.98 4.95 -16.40
C GLY A 102 -15.16 6.16 -15.94
N LEU A 103 -13.95 6.35 -16.49
CA LEU A 103 -13.08 7.48 -16.13
C LEU A 103 -13.56 8.83 -16.66
N ALA A 104 -14.32 8.86 -17.76
CA ALA A 104 -14.94 10.10 -18.26
C ALA A 104 -15.79 10.78 -17.17
N ARG A 105 -16.47 9.99 -16.33
CA ARG A 105 -17.29 10.47 -15.22
C ARG A 105 -16.43 11.08 -14.09
N HIS A 106 -15.30 10.45 -13.79
CA HIS A 106 -14.33 11.02 -12.83
C HIS A 106 -13.77 12.36 -13.33
N GLN A 107 -13.64 12.53 -14.65
CA GLN A 107 -13.22 13.80 -15.23
C GLN A 107 -14.25 14.90 -14.97
N GLU A 108 -15.55 14.63 -15.09
CA GLU A 108 -16.60 15.62 -14.78
C GLU A 108 -16.62 16.02 -13.31
N ILE A 109 -16.35 15.07 -12.39
CA ILE A 109 -16.20 15.39 -10.97
C ILE A 109 -14.99 16.30 -10.73
N LEU A 110 -13.84 15.99 -11.34
CA LEU A 110 -12.65 16.83 -11.23
C LEU A 110 -12.85 18.22 -11.88
N ARG A 111 -13.66 18.32 -12.93
CA ARG A 111 -14.07 19.61 -13.51
C ARG A 111 -14.91 20.40 -12.51
N GLY A 112 -15.89 19.79 -11.84
CA GLY A 112 -16.67 20.44 -10.79
C GLY A 112 -15.78 20.99 -9.66
N ILE A 113 -14.75 20.24 -9.25
CA ILE A 113 -13.74 20.73 -8.28
C ILE A 113 -12.90 21.88 -8.87
N SER A 114 -12.60 21.87 -10.17
CA SER A 114 -11.91 23.00 -10.81
C SER A 114 -12.81 24.24 -10.92
N VAL A 115 -14.13 24.08 -11.11
CA VAL A 115 -15.11 25.17 -11.09
C VAL A 115 -15.16 25.77 -9.68
N LEU A 116 -15.15 24.93 -8.65
CA LEU A 116 -15.12 25.36 -7.25
C LEU A 116 -13.97 26.33 -6.96
N GLU A 117 -12.76 26.03 -7.44
CA GLU A 117 -11.58 26.87 -7.22
C GLU A 117 -11.62 28.20 -8.00
N ARG A 118 -12.28 28.22 -9.16
CA ARG A 118 -12.27 29.39 -10.07
C ARG A 118 -13.46 30.32 -9.88
N GLU A 119 -14.64 29.74 -9.68
CA GLU A 119 -15.93 30.41 -9.74
C GLU A 119 -16.69 30.32 -8.41
N GLY A 120 -16.21 29.49 -7.47
CA GLY A 120 -16.78 29.35 -6.15
C GLY A 120 -17.79 28.20 -6.01
N VAL A 121 -18.39 28.09 -4.82
CA VAL A 121 -19.19 26.92 -4.43
C VAL A 121 -20.51 26.84 -5.18
N ASP A 122 -21.20 27.96 -5.40
CA ASP A 122 -22.50 27.94 -6.07
C ASP A 122 -22.40 27.47 -7.53
N ALA A 123 -21.40 27.96 -8.28
CA ALA A 123 -21.14 27.48 -9.64
C ALA A 123 -20.81 25.98 -9.68
N ALA A 124 -20.05 25.47 -8.71
CA ALA A 124 -19.77 24.04 -8.61
C ALA A 124 -21.03 23.23 -8.28
N LEU A 125 -21.90 23.73 -7.40
CA LEU A 125 -23.19 23.09 -7.08
C LEU A 125 -24.10 23.04 -8.30
N ASP A 126 -24.18 24.12 -9.07
CA ASP A 126 -24.98 24.16 -10.29
C ASP A 126 -24.46 23.20 -11.35
N HIS A 127 -23.13 23.09 -11.51
CA HIS A 127 -22.50 22.07 -12.36
C HIS A 127 -22.91 20.65 -11.94
N PHE A 128 -22.80 20.30 -10.66
CA PHE A 128 -23.18 18.96 -10.18
C PHE A 128 -24.68 18.68 -10.28
N ARG A 129 -25.54 19.69 -10.10
CA ARG A 129 -26.99 19.57 -10.31
C ARG A 129 -27.32 19.37 -11.79
N GLY A 130 -26.58 20.00 -12.70
CA GLY A 130 -26.68 19.75 -14.14
C GLY A 130 -26.34 18.30 -14.47
N LEU A 131 -25.20 17.79 -13.98
CA LEU A 131 -24.83 16.38 -14.17
C LEU A 131 -25.87 15.40 -13.62
N LEU A 132 -26.51 15.74 -12.51
CA LEU A 132 -27.58 14.94 -11.91
C LEU A 132 -28.79 14.81 -12.85
N GLN A 133 -29.13 15.88 -13.60
CA GLN A 133 -30.25 15.85 -14.55
C GLN A 133 -29.94 15.03 -15.80
N GLU A 134 -28.67 14.86 -16.14
CA GLU A 134 -28.22 14.11 -17.33
C GLU A 134 -28.01 12.61 -17.05
N THR A 135 -28.04 12.20 -15.79
CA THR A 135 -27.64 10.86 -15.35
C THR A 135 -28.86 9.96 -15.07
N ASP A 136 -28.94 8.82 -15.74
CA ASP A 136 -29.96 7.78 -15.50
C ASP A 136 -29.48 6.64 -14.57
N ASP A 137 -28.19 6.59 -14.24
CA ASP A 137 -27.58 5.55 -13.41
C ASP A 137 -27.64 5.91 -11.92
N ARG A 138 -28.41 5.14 -11.15
CA ARG A 138 -28.54 5.31 -9.68
C ARG A 138 -27.20 5.31 -8.94
N HIS A 139 -26.19 4.58 -9.43
CA HIS A 139 -24.89 4.58 -8.77
C HIS A 139 -24.14 5.90 -8.98
N GLU A 140 -24.24 6.47 -10.18
CA GLU A 140 -23.68 7.79 -10.49
C GLU A 140 -24.42 8.88 -9.73
N GLU A 141 -25.74 8.81 -9.70
CA GLU A 141 -26.61 9.72 -8.94
C GLU A 141 -26.15 9.82 -7.48
N ALA A 142 -25.89 8.68 -6.84
CA ALA A 142 -25.38 8.62 -5.48
C ALA A 142 -23.99 9.28 -5.33
N VAL A 143 -23.09 9.13 -6.30
CA VAL A 143 -21.77 9.78 -6.27
C VAL A 143 -21.90 11.29 -6.47
N ILE A 144 -22.76 11.75 -7.37
CA ILE A 144 -23.01 13.18 -7.62
C ILE A 144 -23.63 13.82 -6.38
N HIS A 145 -24.62 13.19 -5.75
CA HIS A 145 -25.18 13.64 -4.47
C HIS A 145 -24.13 13.71 -3.36
N GLU A 146 -23.20 12.74 -3.28
CA GLU A 146 -22.09 12.79 -2.32
C GLU A 146 -21.18 14.01 -2.57
N GLN A 147 -20.94 14.38 -3.84
CA GLN A 147 -20.18 15.59 -4.17
C GLN A 147 -20.96 16.87 -3.80
N ILE A 148 -22.26 16.93 -4.08
CA ILE A 148 -23.11 18.06 -3.68
C ILE A 148 -23.05 18.29 -2.16
N VAL A 149 -23.23 17.23 -1.38
CA VAL A 149 -23.12 17.30 0.09
C VAL A 149 -21.74 17.77 0.52
N SER A 150 -20.68 17.26 -0.10
CA SER A 150 -19.30 17.67 0.18
C SER A 150 -19.06 19.16 -0.13
N MET A 151 -19.65 19.69 -1.21
CA MET A 151 -19.58 21.11 -1.56
C MET A 151 -20.36 21.99 -0.58
N LEU A 152 -21.55 21.57 -0.15
CA LEU A 152 -22.34 22.27 0.86
C LEU A 152 -21.59 22.35 2.20
N PHE A 153 -21.00 21.23 2.64
CA PHE A 153 -20.14 21.20 3.83
C PHE A 153 -18.88 22.02 3.67
N TYR A 154 -18.31 22.06 2.46
CA TYR A 154 -17.18 22.93 2.20
C TYR A 154 -17.54 24.43 2.38
N ALA A 155 -18.70 24.86 1.90
CA ALA A 155 -19.22 26.21 2.10
C ALA A 155 -19.77 26.49 3.51
N GLN A 156 -19.65 25.56 4.46
CA GLN A 156 -20.25 25.65 5.80
C GLN A 156 -21.79 25.83 5.77
N ARG A 157 -22.46 25.38 4.69
CA ARG A 157 -23.93 25.34 4.55
C ARG A 157 -24.49 24.06 5.17
N TRP A 158 -24.25 23.90 6.48
CA TRP A 158 -24.47 22.64 7.21
C TRP A 158 -25.91 22.16 7.13
N HIS A 159 -26.87 23.05 7.38
CA HIS A 159 -28.30 22.74 7.33
C HIS A 159 -28.72 22.15 5.98
N GLU A 160 -28.37 22.83 4.88
CA GLU A 160 -28.68 22.38 3.52
C GLU A 160 -27.99 21.06 3.18
N GLY A 161 -26.72 20.90 3.56
CA GLY A 161 -25.98 19.66 3.33
C GLY A 161 -26.56 18.46 4.08
N ILE A 162 -27.02 18.66 5.31
CA ILE A 162 -27.71 17.62 6.10
C ILE A 162 -29.06 17.28 5.46
N ALA A 163 -29.87 18.28 5.13
CA ALA A 163 -31.18 18.07 4.51
C ALA A 163 -31.04 17.33 3.16
N HIS A 164 -30.05 17.71 2.34
CA HIS A 164 -29.74 17.03 1.09
C HIS A 164 -29.29 15.58 1.34
N TYR A 165 -28.40 15.33 2.30
CA TYR A 165 -27.96 13.98 2.63
C TYR A 165 -29.12 13.08 3.10
N GLU A 166 -29.92 13.56 4.06
CA GLU A 166 -31.02 12.79 4.65
C GLU A 166 -32.15 12.54 3.65
N GLY A 167 -32.32 13.43 2.65
CA GLY A 167 -33.29 13.25 1.57
C GLY A 167 -32.86 12.22 0.52
N GLN A 168 -31.55 12.06 0.27
CA GLN A 168 -31.04 11.22 -0.82
C GLN A 168 -30.46 9.89 -0.38
N PHE A 169 -30.01 9.77 0.88
CA PHE A 169 -29.29 8.59 1.36
C PHE A 169 -29.93 7.95 2.58
N PRO A 170 -29.86 6.61 2.71
CA PRO A 170 -30.21 5.93 3.94
C PRO A 170 -29.20 6.27 5.06
N ILE A 171 -29.64 6.20 6.31
CA ILE A 171 -28.86 6.56 7.52
C ILE A 171 -27.49 5.85 7.58
N GLY A 172 -27.37 4.63 7.05
CA GLY A 172 -26.12 3.86 7.04
C GLY A 172 -25.15 4.17 5.90
N PHE A 173 -25.53 4.94 4.88
CA PHE A 173 -24.71 5.14 3.67
C PHE A 173 -23.35 5.78 3.99
N ALA A 174 -23.35 6.85 4.81
CA ALA A 174 -22.13 7.54 5.22
C ALA A 174 -21.11 6.60 5.90
N ALA A 175 -21.56 5.54 6.58
CA ALA A 175 -20.62 4.62 7.24
C ALA A 175 -19.72 3.84 6.28
N MET A 176 -20.11 3.76 5.00
CA MET A 176 -19.32 3.18 3.92
C MET A 176 -18.43 4.21 3.21
N ARG A 177 -18.53 5.49 3.57
CA ARG A 177 -17.87 6.65 2.95
C ARG A 177 -17.22 7.51 4.03
N PRO A 178 -16.00 7.16 4.50
CA PRO A 178 -15.39 7.79 5.67
C PRO A 178 -15.25 9.32 5.60
N SER A 179 -14.93 9.87 4.43
CA SER A 179 -14.84 11.32 4.20
C SER A 179 -16.20 12.01 4.39
N LEU A 180 -17.26 11.45 3.80
CA LEU A 180 -18.63 11.94 3.94
C LEU A 180 -19.09 11.85 5.39
N ALA A 181 -18.82 10.73 6.07
CA ALA A 181 -19.16 10.54 7.47
C ALA A 181 -18.51 11.58 8.40
N LEU A 182 -17.24 11.91 8.19
CA LEU A 182 -16.55 12.95 8.96
C LEU A 182 -17.17 14.34 8.73
N GLY A 183 -17.46 14.67 7.46
CA GLY A 183 -18.16 15.91 7.11
C GLY A 183 -19.54 16.00 7.76
N LEU A 184 -20.30 14.91 7.72
CA LEU A 184 -21.64 14.83 8.28
C LEU A 184 -21.64 14.86 9.82
N LEU A 185 -20.70 14.18 10.48
CA LEU A 185 -20.46 14.26 11.93
C LEU A 185 -20.20 15.70 12.37
N ARG A 186 -19.36 16.41 11.62
CA ARG A 186 -19.09 17.83 11.86
C ARG A 186 -20.35 18.66 11.64
N ALA A 187 -21.05 18.48 10.52
CA ALA A 187 -22.27 19.23 10.22
C ALA A 187 -23.34 19.06 11.30
N TYR A 188 -23.57 17.83 11.78
CA TYR A 188 -24.45 17.57 12.91
C TYR A 188 -24.00 18.28 14.19
N GLY A 189 -22.69 18.31 14.46
CA GLY A 189 -22.13 19.04 15.60
C GLY A 189 -22.30 20.56 15.49
N GLU A 190 -22.13 21.14 14.30
CA GLU A 190 -22.34 22.57 14.05
C GLU A 190 -23.80 22.97 14.27
N GLU A 191 -24.75 22.14 13.80
CA GLU A 191 -26.19 22.34 13.96
C GLU A 191 -26.74 21.89 15.33
N GLY A 192 -25.88 21.44 16.26
CA GLY A 192 -26.28 21.00 17.60
C GLY A 192 -27.08 19.68 17.64
N LYS A 193 -27.15 18.92 16.53
CA LYS A 193 -27.83 17.63 16.40
C LYS A 193 -26.97 16.48 16.95
N LEU A 194 -26.63 16.53 18.24
CA LEU A 194 -25.65 15.62 18.84
C LEU A 194 -26.12 14.16 18.91
N GLU A 195 -27.43 13.90 18.99
CA GLU A 195 -28.02 12.56 18.94
C GLU A 195 -27.78 11.91 17.57
N SER A 196 -27.97 12.66 16.48
CA SER A 196 -27.69 12.20 15.12
C SER A 196 -26.18 11.94 14.94
N ALA A 197 -25.33 12.83 15.45
CA ALA A 197 -23.87 12.64 15.45
C ALA A 197 -23.48 11.36 16.22
N ALA A 198 -24.07 11.12 17.39
CA ALA A 198 -23.85 9.91 18.18
C ALA A 198 -24.33 8.65 17.45
N GLY A 199 -25.50 8.71 16.82
CA GLY A 199 -26.05 7.62 15.99
C GLY A 199 -25.11 7.26 14.85
N LEU A 200 -24.67 8.24 14.06
CA LEU A 200 -23.70 8.05 12.98
C LEU A 200 -22.38 7.45 13.49
N LEU A 201 -21.84 7.97 14.60
CA LEU A 201 -20.62 7.44 15.20
C LEU A 201 -20.77 5.98 15.64
N ARG A 202 -21.93 5.56 16.19
CA ARG A 202 -22.19 4.15 16.52
C ARG A 202 -22.17 3.28 15.27
N VAL A 203 -22.76 3.74 14.17
CA VAL A 203 -22.73 2.99 12.90
C VAL A 203 -21.30 2.86 12.39
N LEU A 204 -20.48 3.92 12.51
CA LEU A 204 -19.05 3.86 12.16
C LEU A 204 -18.26 2.88 13.03
N GLU A 205 -18.48 2.90 14.34
CA GLU A 205 -17.80 2.02 15.31
C GLU A 205 -18.21 0.56 15.20
N ASN A 206 -19.43 0.28 14.77
CA ASN A 206 -19.93 -1.09 14.58
C ASN A 206 -19.82 -1.56 13.13
N GLY A 207 -19.48 -0.65 12.21
CA GLY A 207 -19.39 -0.90 10.78
C GLY A 207 -18.03 -1.46 10.33
N PRO A 208 -17.86 -1.66 9.01
CA PRO A 208 -16.62 -2.20 8.44
C PRO A 208 -15.41 -1.31 8.71
N MET A 209 -15.60 0.00 8.91
CA MET A 209 -14.50 0.94 9.18
C MET A 209 -13.77 0.65 10.49
N ALA A 210 -14.47 0.17 11.52
CA ALA A 210 -13.84 -0.22 12.79
C ALA A 210 -12.97 -1.48 12.68
N VAL A 211 -13.22 -2.28 11.64
CA VAL A 211 -12.47 -3.50 11.36
C VAL A 211 -11.24 -3.25 10.48
N ASP A 212 -11.30 -2.23 9.63
CA ASP A 212 -10.23 -1.86 8.71
C ASP A 212 -9.10 -1.10 9.43
N PRO A 213 -7.86 -1.62 9.47
CA PRO A 213 -6.72 -0.89 10.02
C PRO A 213 -6.49 0.47 9.35
N ALA A 214 -6.83 0.62 8.07
CA ALA A 214 -6.72 1.90 7.38
C ALA A 214 -7.79 2.91 7.84
N GLY A 215 -8.93 2.42 8.34
CA GLY A 215 -10.01 3.23 8.90
C GLY A 215 -9.77 3.68 10.34
N ALA A 216 -8.77 3.13 11.04
CA ALA A 216 -8.54 3.41 12.46
C ALA A 216 -8.24 4.89 12.75
N ASP A 217 -7.42 5.53 11.91
CA ASP A 217 -7.09 6.95 12.06
C ASP A 217 -8.33 7.83 11.82
N LEU A 218 -9.14 7.49 10.81
CA LEU A 218 -10.39 8.18 10.50
C LEU A 218 -11.44 7.98 11.60
N LEU A 219 -11.52 6.79 12.19
CA LEU A 219 -12.36 6.55 13.35
C LEU A 219 -11.89 7.36 14.56
N GLY A 220 -10.57 7.49 14.76
CA GLY A 220 -9.99 8.39 15.76
C GLY A 220 -10.41 9.85 15.55
N GLN A 221 -10.37 10.35 14.31
CA GLN A 221 -10.85 11.69 13.95
C GLN A 221 -12.36 11.86 14.16
N ALA A 222 -13.16 10.84 13.83
CA ALA A 222 -14.60 10.85 14.04
C ALA A 222 -14.96 10.95 15.53
N ARG A 223 -14.28 10.17 16.37
CA ARG A 223 -14.41 10.24 17.84
C ARG A 223 -14.01 11.61 18.37
N LEU A 224 -12.87 12.15 17.93
CA LEU A 224 -12.42 13.47 18.33
C LEU A 224 -13.43 14.56 17.95
N THR A 225 -13.94 14.52 16.72
CA THR A 225 -14.95 15.47 16.23
C THR A 225 -16.18 15.42 17.10
N PHE A 226 -16.73 14.23 17.35
CA PHE A 226 -17.87 14.06 18.25
C PHE A 226 -17.60 14.60 19.66
N LEU A 227 -16.45 14.27 20.26
CA LEU A 227 -16.07 14.73 21.60
C LEU A 227 -15.92 16.25 21.70
N ALA A 228 -15.41 16.89 20.65
CA ALA A 228 -15.33 18.35 20.60
C ALA A 228 -16.72 18.98 20.61
N TYR A 229 -17.66 18.52 19.78
CA TYR A 229 -19.02 19.06 19.77
C TYR A 229 -19.86 18.65 21.00
N ALA A 230 -19.51 17.54 21.67
CA ALA A 230 -20.11 17.12 22.92
C ALA A 230 -19.52 17.83 24.17
N GLY A 231 -18.66 18.84 23.98
CA GLY A 231 -18.11 19.64 25.07
C GLY A 231 -17.20 18.85 26.01
N GLN A 232 -16.32 17.99 25.47
CA GLN A 232 -15.42 17.12 26.25
C GLN A 232 -13.95 17.58 26.16
N PRO A 233 -13.57 18.76 26.71
CA PRO A 233 -12.24 19.34 26.52
C PRO A 233 -11.10 18.42 26.99
N GLY A 234 -11.27 17.69 28.11
CA GLY A 234 -10.23 16.80 28.63
C GLY A 234 -9.81 15.67 27.67
N TYR A 235 -10.76 15.07 26.94
CA TYR A 235 -10.43 14.05 25.94
C TYR A 235 -9.87 14.67 24.65
N VAL A 236 -10.34 15.87 24.29
CA VAL A 236 -9.85 16.62 23.13
C VAL A 236 -8.38 17.02 23.33
N ASP A 237 -8.01 17.52 24.52
CA ASP A 237 -6.64 17.85 24.88
C ASP A 237 -5.69 16.66 24.78
N LEU A 238 -6.10 15.51 25.33
CA LEU A 238 -5.37 14.24 25.23
C LEU A 238 -5.11 13.85 23.76
N ALA A 239 -6.13 13.98 22.91
CA ALA A 239 -6.05 13.64 21.50
C ALA A 239 -5.15 14.59 20.71
N ILE A 240 -5.16 15.89 21.02
CA ILE A 240 -4.35 16.89 20.32
C ILE A 240 -2.88 16.82 20.70
N GLY A 241 -2.55 16.35 21.92
CA GLY A 241 -1.19 15.89 22.24
C GLY A 241 -0.66 14.85 21.22
N HIS A 242 -1.57 14.16 20.53
CA HIS A 242 -1.32 13.18 19.50
C HIS A 242 -1.79 13.62 18.09
N HIS A 243 -1.92 14.92 17.80
CA HIS A 243 -2.46 15.44 16.52
C HIS A 243 -1.83 14.81 15.26
N LYS A 244 -0.52 14.52 15.26
CA LYS A 244 0.17 13.83 14.14
C LYS A 244 -0.29 12.39 13.91
N LEU A 245 -0.81 11.72 14.94
CA LEU A 245 -1.40 10.38 14.80
C LEU A 245 -2.74 10.47 14.09
N LEU A 246 -3.53 11.48 14.45
CA LEU A 246 -4.83 11.76 13.85
C LEU A 246 -4.73 12.51 12.52
N GLY A 247 -3.53 12.68 11.94
CA GLY A 247 -3.36 13.37 10.65
C GLY A 247 -3.78 14.85 10.64
N MET A 248 -3.81 15.52 11.80
CA MET A 248 -4.27 16.89 11.92
C MET A 248 -3.12 17.91 12.01
N SER A 249 -3.37 19.12 11.50
CA SER A 249 -2.49 20.27 11.72
C SER A 249 -2.62 20.82 13.16
N PRO A 250 -1.62 21.56 13.66
CA PRO A 250 -1.73 22.27 14.94
C PRO A 250 -2.92 23.24 14.99
N ALA A 251 -3.20 23.91 13.86
CA ALA A 251 -4.35 24.80 13.70
C ALA A 251 -5.69 24.05 13.86
N SER A 252 -5.83 22.90 13.22
CA SER A 252 -7.01 22.03 13.39
C SER A 252 -7.19 21.61 14.86
N GLY A 253 -6.09 21.30 15.55
CA GLY A 253 -6.13 21.00 16.99
C GLY A 253 -6.67 22.18 17.81
N ALA A 254 -6.13 23.39 17.60
CA ALA A 254 -6.61 24.59 18.30
C ALA A 254 -8.11 24.86 18.02
N LEU A 255 -8.56 24.69 16.77
CA LEU A 255 -9.98 24.79 16.42
C LEU A 255 -10.85 23.81 17.23
N TYR A 256 -10.47 22.53 17.29
CA TYR A 256 -11.24 21.54 18.06
C TYR A 256 -11.23 21.81 19.57
N ARG A 257 -10.14 22.32 20.16
CA ARG A 257 -10.16 22.79 21.56
C ARG A 257 -11.11 23.95 21.77
N GLY A 258 -11.03 24.94 20.89
CA GLY A 258 -11.92 26.10 20.90
C GLY A 258 -13.38 25.70 20.88
N ILE A 259 -13.75 24.78 19.96
CA ILE A 259 -15.10 24.20 19.88
C ILE A 259 -15.46 23.49 21.19
N ALA A 260 -14.58 22.63 21.71
CA ALA A 260 -14.84 21.87 22.94
C ALA A 260 -15.08 22.76 24.16
N PHE A 261 -14.27 23.82 24.34
CA PHE A 261 -14.46 24.80 25.41
C PHE A 261 -15.74 25.60 25.22
N ALA A 262 -16.04 26.03 23.98
CA ALA A 262 -17.26 26.77 23.67
C ALA A 262 -18.51 25.94 24.02
N ARG A 263 -18.54 24.67 23.60
CA ARG A 263 -19.65 23.75 23.89
C ARG A 263 -19.75 23.42 25.38
N ALA A 264 -18.64 23.43 26.11
CA ALA A 264 -18.61 23.24 27.57
C ALA A 264 -18.96 24.51 28.38
N GLY A 265 -19.18 25.66 27.72
CA GLY A 265 -19.49 26.93 28.38
C GLY A 265 -18.28 27.73 28.89
N ASP A 266 -17.05 27.29 28.61
CA ASP A 266 -15.82 28.01 28.96
C ASP A 266 -15.44 28.99 27.85
N VAL A 267 -16.18 30.11 27.80
CA VAL A 267 -16.11 31.10 26.71
C VAL A 267 -14.73 31.74 26.59
N GLU A 268 -14.07 32.06 27.70
CA GLU A 268 -12.77 32.73 27.69
C GLU A 268 -11.69 31.85 27.06
N ARG A 269 -11.60 30.57 27.48
CA ARG A 269 -10.65 29.63 26.88
C ARG A 269 -10.98 29.32 25.43
N ALA A 270 -12.27 29.25 25.09
CA ALA A 270 -12.70 29.04 23.73
C ALA A 270 -12.20 30.16 22.80
N ILE A 271 -12.39 31.42 23.18
CA ILE A 271 -11.90 32.59 22.43
C ILE A 271 -10.38 32.51 22.27
N SER A 272 -9.65 32.30 23.37
CA SER A 272 -8.19 32.19 23.36
C SER A 272 -7.69 31.10 22.40
N GLU A 273 -8.30 29.91 22.36
CA GLU A 273 -7.88 28.85 21.44
C GLU A 273 -8.25 29.16 19.98
N LEU A 274 -9.41 29.75 19.72
CA LEU A 274 -9.86 30.09 18.37
C LEU A 274 -9.02 31.21 17.74
N GLU A 275 -8.58 32.19 18.52
CA GLU A 275 -7.69 33.26 18.06
C GLU A 275 -6.30 32.73 17.68
N ARG A 276 -5.81 31.69 18.38
CA ARG A 276 -4.52 31.05 18.07
C ARG A 276 -4.51 30.31 16.72
N VAL A 277 -5.67 29.96 16.16
CA VAL A 277 -5.77 29.18 14.92
C VAL A 277 -5.02 29.88 13.78
N GLY A 278 -5.17 31.20 13.64
CA GLY A 278 -4.51 31.96 12.57
C GLY A 278 -2.98 31.92 12.65
N ALA A 279 -2.42 31.97 13.86
CA ALA A 279 -0.97 31.92 14.08
C ALA A 279 -0.38 30.52 13.88
N LEU A 280 -1.19 29.48 14.03
CA LEU A 280 -0.78 28.07 13.87
C LEU A 280 -1.02 27.52 12.46
N ALA A 281 -1.77 28.25 11.63
CA ALA A 281 -2.18 27.82 10.30
C ALA A 281 -0.99 27.75 9.32
N GLY A 282 -0.85 26.61 8.66
CA GLY A 282 0.03 26.48 7.50
C GLY A 282 -0.67 26.90 6.19
N PRO A 283 0.03 26.78 5.05
CA PRO A 283 -0.51 27.15 3.74
C PRO A 283 -1.81 26.44 3.34
N ASN A 284 -2.08 25.26 3.91
CA ASN A 284 -3.26 24.45 3.61
C ASN A 284 -4.40 24.61 4.63
N ASP A 285 -4.25 25.47 5.64
CA ASP A 285 -5.20 25.61 6.76
C ASP A 285 -6.19 26.78 6.58
N GLU A 286 -6.30 27.36 5.38
CA GLU A 286 -7.22 28.49 5.11
C GLU A 286 -8.66 28.19 5.55
N ARG A 287 -9.13 26.97 5.29
CA ARG A 287 -10.46 26.51 5.72
C ARG A 287 -10.61 26.44 7.23
N VAL A 288 -9.55 26.06 7.93
CA VAL A 288 -9.52 25.95 9.40
C VAL A 288 -9.62 27.35 10.01
N VAL A 289 -8.91 28.33 9.42
CA VAL A 289 -8.98 29.74 9.81
C VAL A 289 -10.37 30.33 9.53
N ALA A 290 -10.97 30.04 8.38
CA ALA A 290 -12.33 30.48 8.08
C ALA A 290 -13.33 29.90 9.07
N ALA A 291 -13.23 28.61 9.38
CA ALA A 291 -14.07 27.96 10.39
C ALA A 291 -13.89 28.58 11.78
N SER A 292 -12.65 28.87 12.21
CA SER A 292 -12.43 29.47 13.53
C SER A 292 -13.07 30.85 13.68
N LYS A 293 -13.04 31.67 12.61
CA LYS A 293 -13.74 32.97 12.58
C LYS A 293 -15.26 32.80 12.72
N THR A 294 -15.86 31.85 12.00
CA THR A 294 -17.29 31.54 12.11
C THR A 294 -17.64 31.09 13.53
N THR A 295 -16.84 30.18 14.11
CA THR A 295 -17.07 29.69 15.49
C THR A 295 -16.90 30.80 16.52
N LEU A 296 -15.91 31.68 16.36
CA LEU A 296 -15.65 32.79 17.27
C LEU A 296 -16.86 33.75 17.34
N GLY A 297 -17.52 34.01 16.20
CA GLY A 297 -18.74 34.82 16.15
C GLY A 297 -19.93 34.23 16.90
N ARG A 298 -19.93 32.91 17.16
CA ARG A 298 -21.03 32.18 17.82
C ARG A 298 -20.67 31.67 19.21
N VAL A 299 -19.46 31.94 19.70
CA VAL A 299 -18.89 31.28 20.88
C VAL A 299 -19.74 31.43 22.15
N ARG A 300 -20.42 32.57 22.32
CA ARG A 300 -21.24 32.87 23.50
C ARG A 300 -22.57 32.11 23.53
N GLU A 301 -23.07 31.73 22.35
CA GLU A 301 -24.33 31.01 22.17
C GLU A 301 -24.10 29.51 21.98
N ALA A 302 -22.84 29.08 21.94
CA ALA A 302 -22.47 27.73 21.55
C ALA A 302 -22.57 26.70 22.69
N ALA A 303 -22.79 27.11 23.95
CA ALA A 303 -22.93 26.15 25.06
C ALA A 303 -24.08 25.16 24.78
N VAL A 304 -23.83 23.86 24.96
CA VAL A 304 -24.84 22.82 24.69
C VAL A 304 -25.11 22.04 25.97
N GLU A 305 -26.39 21.92 26.33
CA GLU A 305 -26.81 21.02 27.40
C GLU A 305 -26.81 19.57 26.91
N VAL A 306 -25.78 18.83 27.33
CA VAL A 306 -25.68 17.40 27.01
C VAL A 306 -26.44 16.58 28.04
N GLY A 307 -27.53 15.95 27.60
CA GLY A 307 -28.34 15.03 28.40
C GLY A 307 -27.54 13.86 28.98
N PRO A 308 -28.03 13.21 30.05
CA PRO A 308 -27.24 12.22 30.82
C PRO A 308 -26.87 10.97 29.99
N GLU A 309 -27.72 10.54 29.06
CA GLU A 309 -27.40 9.40 28.18
C GLU A 309 -26.28 9.72 27.20
N LEU A 310 -26.37 10.88 26.55
CA LEU A 310 -25.37 11.34 25.60
C LEU A 310 -24.03 11.62 26.30
N ARG A 311 -24.06 12.13 27.53
CA ARG A 311 -22.87 12.30 28.38
C ARG A 311 -22.20 10.97 28.70
N ARG A 312 -22.98 9.95 29.10
CA ARG A 312 -22.46 8.58 29.31
C ARG A 312 -21.82 8.02 28.03
N TYR A 313 -22.48 8.22 26.89
CA TYR A 313 -21.93 7.79 25.60
C TYR A 313 -20.65 8.54 25.23
N ALA A 314 -20.59 9.87 25.41
CA ALA A 314 -19.40 10.68 25.16
C ALA A 314 -18.22 10.24 26.04
N ASN A 315 -18.44 9.95 27.31
CA ASN A 315 -17.40 9.40 28.19
C ASN A 315 -16.87 8.06 27.67
N ALA A 316 -17.77 7.15 27.24
CA ALA A 316 -17.36 5.86 26.68
C ALA A 316 -16.56 6.01 25.37
N VAL A 317 -16.94 6.97 24.51
CA VAL A 317 -16.18 7.33 23.29
C VAL A 317 -14.80 7.88 23.66
N GLY A 318 -14.72 8.73 24.69
CA GLY A 318 -13.48 9.28 25.23
C GLY A 318 -12.51 8.20 25.71
N GLU A 319 -12.99 7.22 26.46
CA GLU A 319 -12.17 6.06 26.89
C GLU A 319 -11.71 5.21 25.71
N ARG A 320 -12.55 4.99 24.70
CA ARG A 320 -12.14 4.29 23.47
C ARG A 320 -11.08 5.07 22.69
N LEU A 321 -11.20 6.39 22.60
CA LEU A 321 -10.18 7.24 21.98
C LEU A 321 -8.88 7.20 22.78
N ARG A 322 -8.93 7.32 24.11
CA ARG A 322 -7.76 7.18 24.99
C ARG A 322 -7.07 5.82 24.79
N SER A 323 -7.84 4.73 24.79
CA SER A 323 -7.32 3.38 24.54
C SER A 323 -6.63 3.29 23.17
N PHE A 324 -7.24 3.86 22.13
CA PHE A 324 -6.62 3.95 20.79
C PHE A 324 -5.31 4.74 20.81
N LEU A 325 -5.25 5.88 21.50
CA LEU A 325 -4.05 6.70 21.60
C LEU A 325 -2.94 6.03 22.43
N ASN A 326 -3.32 5.28 23.48
CA ASN A 326 -2.43 4.59 24.39
C ASN A 326 -1.94 3.23 23.88
N THR A 327 -2.63 2.63 22.91
CA THR A 327 -2.16 1.40 22.27
C THR A 327 -0.80 1.69 21.66
N GLU A 328 0.26 1.21 22.34
CA GLU A 328 1.65 1.41 21.92
C GLU A 328 1.73 1.13 20.43
N ARG A 329 2.14 2.16 19.68
CA ARG A 329 2.09 2.17 18.22
C ARG A 329 2.52 0.81 17.68
N ALA A 330 1.66 0.17 16.88
CA ALA A 330 2.17 -0.75 15.88
C ALA A 330 3.35 -0.05 15.19
N PRO A 331 4.56 -0.64 15.21
CA PRO A 331 5.78 0.04 14.82
C PRO A 331 5.52 0.72 13.47
N ARG A 332 5.53 2.06 13.50
CA ARG A 332 5.23 2.88 12.33
C ARG A 332 6.10 2.39 11.18
N ARG A 333 5.51 2.22 10.00
CA ARG A 333 6.10 1.88 8.69
C ARG A 333 7.22 2.86 8.26
N ARG A 334 8.27 3.04 9.08
CA ARG A 334 9.37 3.98 8.86
C ARG A 334 10.68 3.30 8.49
N GLY A 335 10.74 1.97 8.48
CA GLY A 335 11.83 1.26 7.82
C GLY A 335 11.75 1.50 6.31
N THR A 336 12.79 2.10 5.73
CA THR A 336 13.02 2.05 4.28
C THR A 336 13.10 0.59 3.87
N MET A 337 12.50 0.21 2.74
CA MET A 337 12.63 -1.16 2.19
C MET A 337 13.91 -1.29 1.36
N ALA A 338 15.03 -0.80 1.91
CA ALA A 338 16.29 -0.64 1.20
C ALA A 338 16.93 -1.99 0.85
N ALA A 339 16.93 -2.95 1.78
CA ALA A 339 17.45 -4.30 1.52
C ALA A 339 16.58 -5.03 0.49
N THR A 340 15.27 -4.97 0.65
CA THR A 340 14.31 -5.58 -0.29
C THR A 340 14.49 -5.03 -1.71
N TYR A 341 14.56 -3.71 -1.87
CA TYR A 341 14.77 -3.11 -3.19
C TYR A 341 16.18 -3.33 -3.73
N GLY A 342 17.19 -3.36 -2.86
CA GLY A 342 18.57 -3.69 -3.26
C GLY A 342 18.70 -5.10 -3.81
N LEU A 343 18.16 -6.11 -3.08
CA LEU A 343 18.11 -7.49 -3.54
C LEU A 343 17.34 -7.62 -4.85
N ALA A 344 16.17 -6.99 -4.94
CA ALA A 344 15.37 -6.99 -6.17
C ALA A 344 16.12 -6.39 -7.37
N ALA A 345 16.80 -5.25 -7.17
CA ALA A 345 17.58 -4.60 -8.22
C ALA A 345 18.74 -5.49 -8.68
N LEU A 346 19.44 -6.17 -7.76
CA LEU A 346 20.53 -7.09 -8.10
C LEU A 346 20.04 -8.30 -8.89
N MET A 347 18.91 -8.89 -8.50
CA MET A 347 18.32 -10.02 -9.25
C MET A 347 17.88 -9.60 -10.66
N ILE A 348 17.26 -8.42 -10.80
CA ILE A 348 16.88 -7.87 -12.11
C ILE A 348 18.13 -7.63 -12.97
N ALA A 349 19.19 -7.08 -12.38
CA ALA A 349 20.45 -6.85 -13.08
C ALA A 349 21.11 -8.16 -13.52
N GLY A 350 21.13 -9.18 -12.66
CA GLY A 350 21.67 -10.50 -13.00
C GLY A 350 20.87 -11.20 -14.10
N TYR A 351 19.53 -11.14 -14.07
CA TYR A 351 18.69 -11.61 -15.17
C TYR A 351 18.94 -10.84 -16.47
N ALA A 352 19.05 -9.51 -16.41
CA ALA A 352 19.35 -8.70 -17.59
C ALA A 352 20.72 -9.08 -18.20
N ALA A 353 21.73 -9.28 -17.35
CA ALA A 353 23.04 -9.76 -17.79
C ALA A 353 22.95 -11.15 -18.42
N ALA A 354 22.16 -12.07 -17.85
CA ALA A 354 21.92 -13.40 -18.41
C ALA A 354 21.30 -13.32 -19.81
N VAL A 355 20.25 -12.50 -19.99
CA VAL A 355 19.61 -12.29 -21.29
C VAL A 355 20.57 -11.71 -22.32
N LEU A 356 21.51 -10.87 -21.90
CA LEU A 356 22.54 -10.30 -22.78
C LEU A 356 23.67 -11.29 -23.12
N SER A 357 23.88 -12.31 -22.29
CA SER A 357 24.96 -13.31 -22.40
C SER A 357 24.46 -14.64 -22.97
N ASP A 358 23.59 -14.58 -23.99
CA ASP A 358 22.92 -15.71 -24.67
C ASP A 358 21.74 -16.39 -23.93
N GLY A 359 21.36 -15.92 -22.74
CA GLY A 359 20.08 -16.28 -22.12
C GLY A 359 19.97 -17.70 -21.54
N GLY A 360 21.06 -18.48 -21.48
CA GLY A 360 21.05 -19.83 -20.91
C GLY A 360 22.41 -20.54 -20.87
N GLY A 361 22.44 -21.70 -20.20
CA GLY A 361 23.59 -22.62 -20.19
C GLY A 361 24.89 -21.98 -19.69
N LEU A 362 25.90 -21.93 -20.56
CA LEU A 362 27.24 -21.40 -20.26
C LEU A 362 27.20 -19.94 -19.78
N GLY A 363 26.34 -19.11 -20.37
CA GLY A 363 26.18 -17.70 -19.98
C GLY A 363 25.72 -17.52 -18.53
N LEU A 364 24.88 -18.43 -18.03
CA LEU A 364 24.47 -18.41 -16.63
C LEU A 364 25.61 -18.82 -15.71
N VAL A 365 26.42 -19.79 -16.13
CA VAL A 365 27.61 -20.22 -15.38
C VAL A 365 28.65 -19.10 -15.36
N THR A 366 28.95 -18.44 -16.49
CA THR A 366 29.94 -17.34 -16.51
C THR A 366 29.52 -16.15 -15.65
N LEU A 367 28.22 -15.87 -15.56
CA LEU A 367 27.67 -14.81 -14.68
C LEU A 367 27.64 -15.17 -13.19
N GLY A 368 28.05 -16.38 -12.81
CA GLY A 368 28.15 -16.81 -11.42
C GLY A 368 27.07 -17.77 -10.97
N GLY A 369 26.43 -18.49 -11.90
CA GLY A 369 25.60 -19.66 -11.61
C GLY A 369 26.39 -20.74 -10.86
N PHE A 370 25.69 -21.50 -10.01
CA PHE A 370 26.32 -22.49 -9.13
C PHE A 370 26.20 -23.90 -9.73
N THR A 371 27.33 -24.59 -9.88
CA THR A 371 27.39 -26.03 -10.18
C THR A 371 28.26 -26.73 -9.15
N VAL A 372 27.99 -28.01 -8.88
CA VAL A 372 28.74 -28.77 -7.86
C VAL A 372 30.20 -28.93 -8.26
N GLY A 373 30.48 -29.21 -9.55
CA GLY A 373 31.86 -29.39 -10.03
C GLY A 373 32.72 -28.13 -9.87
N LEU A 374 32.16 -26.94 -10.14
CA LEU A 374 32.89 -25.68 -9.94
C LEU A 374 33.10 -25.37 -8.46
N TRP A 375 32.15 -25.72 -7.61
CA TRP A 375 32.31 -25.57 -6.17
C TRP A 375 33.42 -26.46 -5.60
N GLU A 376 33.46 -27.74 -6.01
CA GLU A 376 34.54 -28.67 -5.66
C GLU A 376 35.91 -28.20 -6.19
N ALA A 377 35.92 -27.54 -7.34
CA ALA A 377 37.11 -26.89 -7.90
C ALA A 377 37.55 -25.62 -7.16
N GLY A 378 36.85 -25.22 -6.09
CA GLY A 378 37.21 -24.08 -5.25
C GLY A 378 36.47 -22.78 -5.59
N SER A 379 35.49 -22.80 -6.49
CA SER A 379 34.66 -21.62 -6.82
C SER A 379 33.55 -21.37 -5.78
N TRP A 380 33.97 -21.14 -4.54
CA TRP A 380 33.04 -20.88 -3.43
C TRP A 380 32.30 -19.55 -3.56
N GLY A 381 32.84 -18.59 -4.33
CA GLY A 381 32.21 -17.28 -4.58
C GLY A 381 30.81 -17.40 -5.17
N ARG A 382 30.54 -18.49 -5.89
CA ARG A 382 29.24 -18.82 -6.50
C ARG A 382 28.12 -19.00 -5.49
N LEU A 383 28.42 -19.33 -4.23
CA LEU A 383 27.43 -19.38 -3.14
C LEU A 383 26.73 -18.04 -2.91
N PHE A 384 27.40 -16.93 -3.23
CA PHE A 384 26.87 -15.58 -3.03
C PHE A 384 26.37 -14.92 -4.31
N THR A 385 26.85 -15.32 -5.49
CA THR A 385 26.42 -14.75 -6.77
C THR A 385 25.21 -15.47 -7.36
N ALA A 386 25.13 -16.80 -7.23
CA ALA A 386 24.06 -17.60 -7.82
C ALA A 386 22.64 -17.22 -7.39
N PRO A 387 22.36 -16.67 -6.17
CA PRO A 387 21.05 -16.15 -5.83
C PRO A 387 20.53 -15.02 -6.71
N PHE A 388 21.41 -14.36 -7.47
CA PHE A 388 21.09 -13.24 -8.34
C PHE A 388 21.08 -13.61 -9.83
N VAL A 389 21.39 -14.86 -10.18
CA VAL A 389 21.42 -15.36 -11.55
C VAL A 389 20.12 -16.12 -11.82
N HIS A 390 19.38 -15.70 -12.84
CA HIS A 390 18.09 -16.30 -13.22
C HIS A 390 18.09 -16.66 -14.70
N GLY A 391 17.66 -17.88 -15.02
CA GLY A 391 17.51 -18.34 -16.41
C GLY A 391 16.16 -17.97 -17.03
N ASP A 392 15.15 -17.68 -16.22
CA ASP A 392 13.80 -17.43 -16.70
C ASP A 392 13.11 -16.28 -15.94
N LEU A 393 12.17 -15.61 -16.63
CA LEU A 393 11.47 -14.45 -16.10
C LEU A 393 10.41 -14.80 -15.05
N ILE A 394 9.74 -15.97 -15.17
CA ILE A 394 8.66 -16.34 -14.25
C ILE A 394 9.22 -16.56 -12.85
N SER A 395 10.29 -17.34 -12.73
CA SER A 395 10.97 -17.61 -11.47
C SER A 395 11.51 -16.32 -10.86
N LEU A 396 12.12 -15.46 -11.68
CA LEU A 396 12.54 -14.13 -11.22
C LEU A 396 11.37 -13.34 -10.64
N LEU A 397 10.25 -13.23 -11.36
CA LEU A 397 9.08 -12.48 -10.87
C LEU A 397 8.49 -13.09 -9.59
N LEU A 398 8.45 -14.41 -9.49
CA LEU A 398 7.98 -15.13 -8.31
C LEU A 398 8.87 -14.87 -7.09
N ASP A 399 10.19 -14.91 -7.28
CA ASP A 399 11.18 -14.60 -6.24
C ASP A 399 11.12 -13.13 -5.82
N LEU A 400 11.06 -12.21 -6.79
CA LEU A 400 10.92 -10.78 -6.54
C LEU A 400 9.65 -10.48 -5.74
N TYR A 401 8.52 -11.09 -6.10
CA TYR A 401 7.27 -10.92 -5.36
C TYR A 401 7.36 -11.49 -3.94
N SER A 402 7.99 -12.65 -3.78
CA SER A 402 8.26 -13.29 -2.50
C SER A 402 9.09 -12.41 -1.58
N ILE A 403 10.21 -11.90 -2.07
CA ILE A 403 11.13 -11.02 -1.33
C ILE A 403 10.45 -9.68 -1.04
N TRP A 404 9.69 -9.12 -1.98
CA TRP A 404 8.94 -7.88 -1.78
C TRP A 404 7.89 -7.99 -0.68
N LEU A 405 7.09 -9.06 -0.69
CA LEU A 405 6.04 -9.29 0.29
C LEU A 405 6.64 -9.62 1.67
N ALA A 406 7.68 -10.45 1.71
CA ALA A 406 8.41 -10.76 2.94
C ALA A 406 9.07 -9.50 3.53
N GLY A 407 9.70 -8.67 2.69
CA GLY A 407 10.32 -7.40 3.07
C GLY A 407 9.35 -6.42 3.73
N HIS A 408 8.10 -6.35 3.25
CA HIS A 408 7.06 -5.55 3.89
C HIS A 408 6.81 -5.92 5.35
N ILE A 409 7.15 -7.15 5.75
CA ILE A 409 6.97 -7.68 7.09
C ILE A 409 8.31 -7.64 7.82
N VAL A 410 9.32 -8.36 7.35
CA VAL A 410 10.62 -8.51 8.02
C VAL A 410 11.35 -7.18 8.09
N GLU A 411 11.56 -6.49 6.97
CA GLU A 411 12.35 -5.27 6.94
C GLU A 411 11.65 -4.11 7.65
N ARG A 412 10.31 -4.01 7.54
CA ARG A 412 9.57 -2.94 8.23
C ARG A 412 9.44 -3.15 9.72
N LEU A 413 9.33 -4.40 10.18
CA LEU A 413 9.16 -4.71 11.61
C LEU A 413 10.50 -4.92 12.31
N GLN A 414 11.48 -5.48 11.61
CA GLN A 414 12.76 -5.90 12.19
C GLN A 414 13.98 -5.15 11.63
N GLY A 415 13.87 -4.46 10.50
CA GLY A 415 14.94 -3.66 9.89
C GLY A 415 15.64 -4.32 8.69
N SER A 416 16.35 -3.51 7.91
CA SER A 416 16.99 -3.89 6.64
C SER A 416 18.11 -4.92 6.81
N GLY A 417 18.97 -4.75 7.81
CA GLY A 417 20.08 -5.69 8.07
C GLY A 417 19.60 -7.12 8.35
N ARG A 418 18.48 -7.28 9.07
CA ARG A 418 17.90 -8.60 9.34
C ARG A 418 17.33 -9.25 8.08
N MET A 419 16.60 -8.48 7.27
CA MET A 419 16.11 -8.95 5.98
C MET A 419 17.27 -9.45 5.12
N LEU A 420 18.34 -8.66 5.00
CA LEU A 420 19.50 -9.03 4.19
C LEU A 420 20.18 -10.30 4.72
N VAL A 421 20.43 -10.39 6.02
CA VAL A 421 21.06 -11.57 6.62
C VAL A 421 20.19 -12.82 6.47
N ILE A 422 18.88 -12.75 6.74
CA ILE A 422 17.97 -13.89 6.56
C ILE A 422 17.97 -14.37 5.11
N SER A 423 17.84 -13.45 4.15
CA SER A 423 17.76 -13.78 2.73
C SER A 423 19.08 -14.35 2.20
N VAL A 424 20.20 -13.64 2.38
CA VAL A 424 21.49 -14.01 1.79
C VAL A 424 22.10 -15.22 2.51
N ALA A 425 22.08 -15.27 3.84
CA ALA A 425 22.61 -16.43 4.57
C ALA A 425 21.73 -17.68 4.37
N GLY A 426 20.41 -17.51 4.25
CA GLY A 426 19.50 -18.60 3.89
C GLY A 426 19.81 -19.16 2.50
N ALA A 427 19.99 -18.29 1.50
CA ALA A 427 20.34 -18.71 0.15
C ALA A 427 21.69 -19.45 0.08
N ALA A 428 22.73 -18.89 0.72
CA ALA A 428 24.07 -19.50 0.76
C ALA A 428 24.05 -20.87 1.46
N ALA A 429 23.31 -21.01 2.58
CA ALA A 429 23.15 -22.28 3.26
C ALA A 429 22.37 -23.31 2.43
N GLY A 430 21.37 -22.86 1.67
CA GLY A 430 20.64 -23.70 0.73
C GLY A 430 21.54 -24.27 -0.36
N LEU A 431 22.29 -23.40 -1.05
CA LEU A 431 23.24 -23.82 -2.07
C LEU A 431 24.33 -24.73 -1.53
N TRP A 432 24.88 -24.42 -0.35
CA TRP A 432 25.85 -25.27 0.32
C TRP A 432 25.29 -26.67 0.64
N ALA A 433 24.08 -26.76 1.18
CA ALA A 433 23.43 -28.04 1.47
C ALA A 433 23.12 -28.85 0.21
N ALA A 434 22.73 -28.19 -0.88
CA ALA A 434 22.51 -28.84 -2.16
C ALA A 434 23.80 -29.43 -2.71
N ALA A 435 24.89 -28.68 -2.63
CA ALA A 435 26.18 -29.11 -3.15
C ALA A 435 26.76 -30.34 -2.43
N LEU A 436 26.42 -30.55 -1.16
CA LEU A 436 26.82 -31.74 -0.40
C LEU A 436 26.10 -33.03 -0.80
N ILE A 437 24.98 -32.92 -1.53
CA ILE A 437 24.08 -34.06 -1.77
C ILE A 437 23.89 -34.31 -3.26
N GLU A 438 23.94 -33.27 -4.09
CA GLU A 438 23.73 -33.37 -5.52
C GLU A 438 24.88 -34.13 -6.18
N PRO A 439 24.65 -35.34 -6.72
CA PRO A 439 25.70 -36.18 -7.29
C PRO A 439 26.13 -35.73 -8.69
N ALA A 440 25.35 -34.87 -9.36
CA ALA A 440 25.61 -34.44 -10.72
C ALA A 440 26.47 -33.15 -10.73
N PRO A 441 27.76 -33.22 -11.14
CA PRO A 441 28.68 -32.07 -11.08
C PRO A 441 28.27 -30.91 -11.99
N MET A 442 27.49 -31.20 -13.03
CA MET A 442 27.10 -30.28 -14.09
C MET A 442 25.72 -29.65 -13.91
N THR A 443 24.97 -30.05 -12.87
CA THR A 443 23.63 -29.50 -12.62
C THR A 443 23.75 -28.05 -12.15
N LEU A 444 23.11 -27.14 -12.89
CA LEU A 444 23.02 -25.73 -12.52
C LEU A 444 21.94 -25.55 -11.44
N LEU A 445 22.37 -25.23 -10.23
CA LEU A 445 21.48 -25.03 -9.08
C LEU A 445 21.06 -23.57 -8.97
N ALA A 446 19.76 -23.32 -8.97
CA ALA A 446 19.23 -21.96 -8.83
C ALA A 446 19.23 -21.48 -7.37
N GLY A 447 19.91 -20.36 -7.09
CA GLY A 447 19.98 -19.78 -5.74
C GLY A 447 18.82 -18.83 -5.40
N GLY A 448 18.13 -18.28 -6.41
CA GLY A 448 17.04 -17.33 -6.23
C GLY A 448 15.87 -17.86 -5.39
N PRO A 449 15.35 -19.07 -5.69
CA PRO A 449 14.27 -19.68 -4.92
C PRO A 449 14.64 -19.91 -3.44
N ALA A 450 15.88 -20.30 -3.14
CA ALA A 450 16.36 -20.46 -1.76
C ALA A 450 16.34 -19.12 -1.00
N MET A 451 16.76 -18.02 -1.65
CA MET A 451 16.70 -16.67 -1.07
C MET A 451 15.25 -16.23 -0.80
N ALA A 452 14.35 -16.49 -1.74
CA ALA A 452 12.93 -16.16 -1.62
C ALA A 452 12.25 -16.96 -0.49
N VAL A 453 12.50 -18.28 -0.41
CA VAL A 453 12.00 -19.14 0.66
C VAL A 453 12.50 -18.68 2.02
N ALA A 454 13.80 -18.38 2.16
CA ALA A 454 14.36 -17.85 3.41
C ALA A 454 13.66 -16.56 3.85
N ALA A 455 13.43 -15.63 2.92
CA ALA A 455 12.71 -14.39 3.20
C ALA A 455 11.26 -14.64 3.68
N VAL A 456 10.52 -15.49 2.98
CA VAL A 456 9.12 -15.82 3.30
C VAL A 456 9.00 -16.52 4.66
N VAL A 457 9.90 -17.47 4.96
CA VAL A 457 9.94 -18.16 6.26
C VAL A 457 10.28 -17.20 7.38
N GLY A 458 11.26 -16.30 7.17
CA GLY A 458 11.56 -15.22 8.12
C GLY A 458 10.35 -14.32 8.39
N ALA A 459 9.56 -14.01 7.35
CA ALA A 459 8.33 -13.23 7.47
C ALA A 459 7.25 -13.97 8.28
N LEU A 460 7.05 -15.26 8.05
CA LEU A 460 6.10 -16.09 8.81
C LEU A 460 6.43 -16.09 10.31
N TRP A 461 7.71 -16.26 10.66
CA TRP A 461 8.16 -16.20 12.06
C TRP A 461 7.99 -14.81 12.69
N THR A 462 8.17 -13.76 11.89
CA THR A 462 7.92 -12.38 12.34
C THR A 462 6.46 -12.16 12.73
N LEU A 463 5.53 -12.84 12.05
CA LEU A 463 4.10 -12.75 12.29
C LEU A 463 3.60 -13.59 13.48
N VAL A 464 4.46 -14.25 14.24
CA VAL A 464 4.04 -14.97 15.46
C VAL A 464 3.51 -13.98 16.51
N PRO A 465 2.37 -14.26 17.20
CA PRO A 465 1.74 -13.36 18.20
C PRO A 465 2.70 -12.70 19.17
N LEU A 466 3.62 -13.48 19.73
CA LEU A 466 4.61 -13.03 20.71
C LEU A 466 5.61 -12.01 20.15
N ARG A 467 5.86 -12.02 18.83
CA ARG A 467 6.84 -11.14 18.17
C ARG A 467 6.24 -9.86 17.60
N SER A 468 4.97 -9.91 17.23
CA SER A 468 4.28 -8.76 16.64
C SER A 468 2.91 -8.54 17.29
N PRO A 469 2.84 -8.27 18.60
CA PRO A 469 1.56 -8.15 19.32
C PRO A 469 0.67 -7.04 18.75
N ALA A 470 1.28 -6.00 18.17
CA ALA A 470 0.58 -4.87 17.60
C ALA A 470 -0.14 -5.15 16.26
N ILE A 471 0.07 -6.32 15.64
CA ILE A 471 -0.65 -6.72 14.42
C ILE A 471 -1.95 -7.41 14.83
N SER A 472 -3.08 -6.89 14.34
CA SER A 472 -4.39 -7.49 14.60
C SER A 472 -4.45 -8.95 14.12
N ALA A 473 -5.16 -9.81 14.87
CA ALA A 473 -5.23 -11.25 14.58
C ALA A 473 -5.75 -11.55 13.16
N ARG A 474 -6.68 -10.74 12.65
CA ARG A 474 -7.22 -10.87 11.29
C ARG A 474 -6.18 -10.52 10.22
N ALA A 475 -5.50 -9.37 10.34
CA ALA A 475 -4.45 -8.97 9.40
C ALA A 475 -3.31 -9.99 9.38
N ARG A 476 -2.89 -10.45 10.56
CA ARG A 476 -1.91 -11.53 10.73
C ARG A 476 -2.31 -12.79 9.97
N ARG A 477 -3.54 -13.29 10.17
CA ARG A 477 -4.05 -14.49 9.48
C ARG A 477 -4.04 -14.31 7.97
N SER A 478 -4.49 -13.16 7.47
CA SER A 478 -4.48 -12.86 6.04
C SER A 478 -3.06 -12.89 5.47
N LEU A 479 -2.12 -12.21 6.13
CA LEU A 479 -0.72 -12.17 5.69
C LEU A 479 -0.06 -13.55 5.75
N MET A 480 -0.28 -14.31 6.82
CA MET A 480 0.21 -15.68 6.95
C MET A 480 -0.31 -16.57 5.83
N MET A 481 -1.61 -16.51 5.52
CA MET A 481 -2.18 -17.28 4.41
C MET A 481 -1.56 -16.90 3.07
N THR A 482 -1.38 -15.61 2.79
CA THR A 482 -0.71 -15.17 1.56
C THR A 482 0.74 -15.67 1.48
N LEU A 483 1.50 -15.58 2.58
CA LEU A 483 2.88 -16.09 2.64
C LEU A 483 2.97 -17.61 2.52
N LEU A 484 2.03 -18.36 3.12
CA LEU A 484 1.97 -19.81 2.99
C LEU A 484 1.64 -20.25 1.56
N LEU A 485 0.71 -19.56 0.91
CA LEU A 485 0.41 -19.79 -0.52
C LEU A 485 1.63 -19.50 -1.39
N LEU A 486 2.35 -18.43 -1.08
CA LEU A 486 3.55 -18.04 -1.81
C LEU A 486 4.71 -19.02 -1.59
N LEU A 487 4.88 -19.51 -0.36
CA LEU A 487 5.80 -20.60 -0.05
C LEU A 487 5.43 -21.88 -0.81
N GLY A 488 4.13 -22.22 -0.85
CA GLY A 488 3.63 -23.35 -1.65
C GLY A 488 3.91 -23.19 -3.15
N ALA A 489 3.72 -21.98 -3.70
CA ALA A 489 4.05 -21.67 -5.10
C ALA A 489 5.54 -21.83 -5.39
N GLN A 490 6.41 -21.40 -4.47
CA GLN A 490 7.87 -21.59 -4.59
C GLN A 490 8.26 -23.06 -4.59
N LEU A 491 7.68 -23.86 -3.68
CA LEU A 491 7.91 -25.31 -3.64
C LEU A 491 7.41 -25.99 -4.92
N LEU A 492 6.28 -25.55 -5.46
CA LEU A 492 5.71 -26.09 -6.70
C LEU A 492 6.56 -25.73 -7.92
N ALA A 493 7.09 -24.51 -7.98
CA ALA A 493 7.97 -24.05 -9.06
C ALA A 493 9.29 -24.84 -9.11
N CYS A 494 9.72 -25.40 -7.99
CA CYS A 494 10.91 -26.23 -7.90
C CYS A 494 10.68 -27.71 -8.29
N LEU A 495 9.46 -28.09 -8.71
CA LEU A 495 9.23 -29.45 -9.21
C LEU A 495 9.91 -29.61 -10.59
N PRO A 496 10.68 -30.70 -10.81
CA PRO A 496 11.52 -30.88 -12.01
C PRO A 496 10.80 -30.77 -13.36
N ALA A 497 9.47 -30.95 -13.39
CA ALA A 497 8.68 -30.92 -14.62
C ALA A 497 8.23 -29.52 -15.06
N MET A 498 8.46 -28.47 -14.26
CA MET A 498 7.80 -27.16 -14.45
C MET A 498 8.73 -26.03 -14.90
N VAL A 499 10.01 -26.04 -14.53
CA VAL A 499 10.96 -24.94 -14.77
C VAL A 499 12.36 -25.51 -15.05
N GLY A 500 13.03 -25.05 -16.10
CA GLY A 500 14.29 -25.62 -16.62
C GLY A 500 15.54 -25.45 -15.76
N LEU A 501 15.41 -25.14 -14.47
CA LEU A 501 16.51 -25.10 -13.49
C LEU A 501 16.16 -26.02 -12.32
N GLU A 502 17.02 -26.99 -12.04
CA GLU A 502 16.83 -27.90 -10.92
C GLU A 502 17.16 -27.19 -9.60
N VAL A 503 16.19 -27.17 -8.70
CA VAL A 503 16.40 -26.75 -7.31
C VAL A 503 16.29 -27.99 -6.44
N ALA A 504 17.41 -28.41 -5.86
CA ALA A 504 17.41 -29.52 -4.93
C ALA A 504 16.50 -29.21 -3.73
N PRO A 505 15.52 -30.06 -3.37
CA PRO A 505 14.62 -29.84 -2.23
C PRO A 505 15.36 -29.56 -0.91
N ILE A 506 16.55 -30.12 -0.75
CA ILE A 506 17.44 -29.86 0.39
C ILE A 506 17.87 -28.39 0.48
N SER A 507 18.04 -27.70 -0.66
CA SER A 507 18.40 -26.28 -0.72
C SER A 507 17.34 -25.43 -0.03
N LEU A 508 16.07 -25.66 -0.39
CA LEU A 508 14.94 -24.94 0.17
C LEU A 508 14.75 -25.26 1.66
N ALA A 509 14.93 -26.52 2.04
CA ALA A 509 14.84 -26.96 3.43
C ALA A 509 15.93 -26.33 4.31
N ALA A 510 17.18 -26.31 3.85
CA ALA A 510 18.29 -25.68 4.55
C ALA A 510 18.11 -24.16 4.66
N ALA A 511 17.67 -23.50 3.58
CA ALA A 511 17.35 -22.08 3.57
C ALA A 511 16.24 -21.74 4.59
N ALA A 512 15.16 -22.53 4.61
CA ALA A 512 14.07 -22.38 5.59
C ALA A 512 14.54 -22.64 7.03
N GLY A 513 15.43 -23.61 7.24
CA GLY A 513 16.02 -23.94 8.54
C GLY A 513 16.86 -22.78 9.10
N VAL A 514 17.77 -22.22 8.29
CA VAL A 514 18.58 -21.06 8.67
C VAL A 514 17.71 -19.83 8.92
N ALA A 515 16.73 -19.56 8.06
CA ALA A 515 15.79 -18.46 8.26
C ALA A 515 14.99 -18.62 9.57
N THR A 516 14.56 -19.83 9.89
CA THR A 516 13.88 -20.15 11.16
C THR A 516 14.80 -19.91 12.35
N LEU A 517 16.04 -20.40 12.31
CA LEU A 517 17.02 -20.20 13.38
C LEU A 517 17.28 -18.71 13.63
N LEU A 518 17.58 -17.96 12.56
CA LEU A 518 17.84 -16.52 12.64
C LEU A 518 16.61 -15.74 13.13
N ALA A 519 15.40 -16.12 12.71
CA ALA A 519 14.18 -15.44 13.15
C ALA A 519 13.79 -15.78 14.60
N THR A 520 14.11 -16.98 15.09
CA THR A 520 13.70 -17.48 16.41
C THR A 520 14.67 -17.13 17.52
N VAL A 521 15.97 -17.23 17.29
CA VAL A 521 17.02 -17.00 18.30
C VAL A 521 17.11 -15.52 18.70
N LEU A 522 16.63 -14.61 17.84
CA LEU A 522 16.94 -13.19 17.97
C LEU A 522 15.69 -12.39 18.39
N PRO A 523 15.67 -11.79 19.60
CA PRO A 523 14.51 -11.04 20.07
C PRO A 523 14.27 -9.78 19.22
N GLY A 524 13.01 -9.46 18.99
CA GLY A 524 12.62 -8.19 18.36
C GLY A 524 12.90 -7.02 19.30
N GLY A 525 13.45 -5.91 18.76
CA GLY A 525 13.44 -4.61 19.45
C GLY A 525 14.74 -4.12 20.09
N ALA A 526 15.77 -4.94 20.28
CA ALA A 526 17.03 -4.45 20.86
C ALA A 526 17.86 -3.66 19.82
N ARG A 527 18.10 -2.36 20.07
CA ARG A 527 18.84 -1.47 19.14
C ARG A 527 20.27 -1.96 18.84
N TRP A 528 20.93 -2.60 19.80
CA TRP A 528 22.29 -3.13 19.61
C TRP A 528 22.30 -4.31 18.63
N LEU A 529 21.26 -5.17 18.64
CA LEU A 529 21.12 -6.26 17.67
C LEU A 529 21.04 -5.69 16.25
N ASN A 530 20.34 -4.58 16.03
CA ASN A 530 20.27 -3.97 14.70
C ASN A 530 21.65 -3.54 14.18
N ARG A 531 22.58 -3.13 15.07
CA ARG A 531 23.97 -2.81 14.68
C ARG A 531 24.76 -4.07 14.32
N VAL A 532 24.59 -5.14 15.10
CA VAL A 532 25.21 -6.45 14.79
C VAL A 532 24.73 -6.95 13.43
N PHE A 533 23.42 -6.87 13.17
CA PHE A 533 22.86 -7.25 11.87
C PHE A 533 23.30 -6.35 10.73
N ALA A 534 23.47 -5.04 10.96
CA ALA A 534 24.03 -4.16 9.96
C ALA A 534 25.50 -4.53 9.63
N ALA A 535 26.30 -4.89 10.64
CA ALA A 535 27.66 -5.36 10.45
C ALA A 535 27.72 -6.71 9.72
N LEU A 536 26.87 -7.67 10.10
CA LEU A 536 26.74 -8.96 9.39
C LEU A 536 26.26 -8.77 7.96
N ALA A 537 25.28 -7.88 7.74
CA ALA A 537 24.81 -7.54 6.40
C ALA A 537 25.95 -6.93 5.56
N LEU A 538 26.74 -6.02 6.12
CA LEU A 538 27.90 -5.45 5.46
C LEU A 538 28.95 -6.51 5.13
N ALA A 539 29.20 -7.45 6.05
CA ALA A 539 30.11 -8.58 5.83
C ALA A 539 29.62 -9.49 4.69
N LEU A 540 28.31 -9.79 4.64
CA LEU A 540 27.71 -10.58 3.55
C LEU A 540 27.78 -9.87 2.20
N VAL A 541 27.53 -8.55 2.17
CA VAL A 541 27.70 -7.74 0.95
C VAL A 541 29.16 -7.74 0.51
N GLY A 542 30.11 -7.60 1.45
CA GLY A 542 31.54 -7.70 1.16
C GLY A 542 31.95 -9.07 0.63
N ALA A 543 31.45 -10.16 1.23
CA ALA A 543 31.68 -11.53 0.77
C ALA A 543 31.09 -11.76 -0.63
N GLY A 544 29.90 -11.22 -0.91
CA GLY A 544 29.29 -11.28 -2.24
C GLY A 544 30.09 -10.50 -3.29
N ALA A 545 30.55 -9.29 -2.97
CA ALA A 545 31.39 -8.50 -3.87
C ALA A 545 32.74 -9.19 -4.15
N PHE A 546 33.37 -9.76 -3.12
CA PHE A 546 34.60 -10.53 -3.28
C PHE A 546 34.38 -11.81 -4.09
N GLY A 547 33.30 -12.55 -3.79
CA GLY A 547 32.90 -13.74 -4.55
C GLY A 547 32.65 -13.41 -6.02
N ALA A 548 31.94 -12.32 -6.32
CA ALA A 548 31.73 -11.86 -7.69
C ALA A 548 33.05 -11.54 -8.41
N SER A 549 33.99 -10.86 -7.73
CA SER A 549 35.31 -10.58 -8.32
C SER A 549 36.11 -11.86 -8.62
N HIS A 550 35.97 -12.89 -7.77
CA HIS A 550 36.60 -14.19 -7.99
C HIS A 550 35.99 -14.91 -9.20
N VAL A 551 34.65 -14.97 -9.26
CA VAL A 551 33.89 -15.59 -10.36
C VAL A 551 34.24 -14.95 -11.71
N LEU A 552 34.39 -13.63 -11.77
CA LEU A 552 34.77 -12.91 -13.00
C LEU A 552 36.19 -13.24 -13.48
N GLY A 553 37.06 -13.76 -12.62
CA GLY A 553 38.43 -14.17 -12.94
C GLY A 553 38.59 -15.64 -13.29
N GLU A 554 37.52 -16.44 -13.22
CA GLU A 554 37.57 -17.88 -13.48
C GLU A 554 37.47 -18.19 -14.99
N ASP A 555 38.34 -19.09 -15.47
CA ASP A 555 38.26 -19.64 -16.82
C ASP A 555 37.28 -20.82 -16.85
N VAL A 556 36.00 -20.50 -17.00
CA VAL A 556 34.91 -21.50 -17.00
C VAL A 556 35.07 -22.50 -18.15
N GLU A 557 35.62 -22.09 -19.29
CA GLU A 557 35.80 -22.97 -20.45
C GLU A 557 36.85 -24.04 -20.17
N ALA A 558 37.97 -23.66 -19.53
CA ALA A 558 39.00 -24.61 -19.11
C ALA A 558 38.45 -25.70 -18.18
N TYR A 559 37.49 -25.36 -17.31
CA TYR A 559 36.86 -26.31 -16.38
C TYR A 559 35.85 -27.24 -17.04
N LEU A 560 35.18 -26.81 -18.10
CA LEU A 560 34.18 -27.64 -18.79
C LEU A 560 34.80 -28.64 -19.76
N VAL A 561 36.06 -28.42 -20.15
CA VAL A 561 36.83 -29.29 -21.03
C VAL A 561 37.65 -30.33 -20.25
N ALA A 562 37.93 -30.06 -18.97
CA ALA A 562 38.63 -30.96 -18.03
C ALA A 562 37.65 -31.95 -17.38
#